data_AF-A0A7K4XXA4-F1
#
_entry.id   AF-A0A7K4XXA4-F1
#
_cell.length_a   1.000
_cell.length_b   1.000
_cell.length_c   1.000
_cell.angle_alpha   90.00
_cell.angle_beta   90.00
_cell.angle_gamma   90.00
#
_symmetry.space_group_name_H-M   'P 1'
#
loop_
_entity.id
_entity.type
_entity.pdbx_description
1 polymer ?
#
loop_
_entity_poly.entity_id
_entity_poly.type
_entity_poly.pdbx_seq_one_letter_code
_entity_poly.pdbx_strand_id
1 'polypeptide(L)'
;GVVLLPVTILGMFLGGFLIKKFKLHITEMAKFACISFIVAYLLNLLYFSCSCEVLRVAGLTAPYSGLVTKHLSSSKHIYTASCNAECSCKVDQWDPVCGDNGITYTTACFAGCRSSSGTGRNMVFHNCSCVEGQELGLGNSSAVLGQCQRESCAKAFPYFLALQTACAFILALGGTPTYMIMFRSVSPDLKSFAVGIETLGGRVLGGLPAPIYFGALIDKTCLKWGTKGCGRSGSCRVYDTKEFTNVYLGLIAGLRAGCCLLYIVLSVLIVRRFK
;
A
#
# COMPACT_ATOMS: atom_id res chain seq x y z
N GLY A 1 -0.42 -6.59 11.51
CA GLY A 1 -0.70 -6.73 12.96
C GLY A 1 0.27 -7.70 13.61
N VAL A 2 0.21 -8.98 13.22
CA VAL A 2 0.97 -10.08 13.85
C VAL A 2 2.49 -9.85 13.89
N VAL A 3 3.10 -9.34 12.81
CA VAL A 3 4.55 -9.05 12.77
C VAL A 3 4.92 -7.76 13.51
N LEU A 4 4.07 -6.74 13.41
CA LEU A 4 4.39 -5.39 13.89
C LEU A 4 4.34 -5.28 15.42
N LEU A 5 3.37 -5.96 16.04
CA LEU A 5 3.13 -5.87 17.49
C LEU A 5 4.33 -6.38 18.32
N PRO A 6 4.85 -7.60 18.12
CA PRO A 6 6.01 -8.10 18.88
C PRO A 6 7.24 -7.22 18.71
N VAL A 7 7.47 -6.73 17.50
CA VAL A 7 8.63 -5.90 17.17
C VAL A 7 8.55 -4.53 17.85
N THR A 8 7.36 -3.94 17.89
CA THR A 8 7.12 -2.69 18.61
C THR A 8 7.36 -2.88 20.11
N ILE A 9 6.88 -3.99 20.68
CA ILE A 9 7.12 -4.33 22.10
C ILE A 9 8.62 -4.47 22.39
N LEU A 10 9.34 -5.21 21.55
CA LEU A 10 10.79 -5.37 21.68
C LEU A 10 11.52 -4.02 21.60
N GLY A 11 11.13 -3.15 20.66
CA GLY A 11 11.67 -1.81 20.54
C GLY A 11 11.41 -0.96 21.78
N MET A 12 10.20 -1.03 22.35
CA MET A 12 9.86 -0.29 23.58
C MET A 12 10.71 -0.73 24.77
N PHE A 13 10.85 -2.05 24.98
CA PHE A 13 11.69 -2.62 26.05
C PHE A 13 13.17 -2.25 25.88
N LEU A 14 13.70 -2.38 24.65
CA LEU A 14 15.09 -2.03 24.39
C LEU A 14 15.33 -0.52 24.59
N GLY A 15 14.38 0.33 24.17
CA GLY A 15 14.45 1.78 24.41
C GLY A 15 14.52 2.10 25.91
N GLY A 16 13.67 1.45 26.72
CA GLY A 16 13.71 1.58 28.18
C GLY A 16 15.01 1.07 28.80
N PHE A 17 15.52 -0.06 28.31
CA PHE A 17 16.79 -0.62 28.74
C PHE A 17 17.96 0.32 28.45
N LEU A 18 18.02 0.93 27.25
CA LEU A 18 19.07 1.88 26.87
C LEU A 18 19.05 3.13 27.76
N ILE A 19 17.86 3.69 28.03
CA ILE A 19 17.69 4.83 28.95
C ILE A 19 18.24 4.50 30.33
N LYS A 20 17.91 3.30 30.86
CA LYS A 20 18.38 2.85 32.18
C LYS A 20 19.88 2.58 32.21
N LYS A 21 20.42 1.88 31.20
CA LYS A 21 21.83 1.49 31.13
C LYS A 21 22.76 2.70 31.00
N PHE A 22 22.41 3.66 30.15
CA PHE A 22 23.21 4.87 29.93
C PHE A 22 22.83 6.04 30.85
N LYS A 23 21.86 5.84 31.77
CA LYS A 23 21.37 6.85 32.72
C LYS A 23 21.03 8.18 32.02
N LEU A 24 20.28 8.11 30.92
CA LEU A 24 20.00 9.28 30.09
C LEU A 24 19.15 10.33 30.85
N HIS A 25 19.66 11.55 30.90
CA HIS A 25 18.92 12.73 31.40
C HIS A 25 17.91 13.23 30.35
N ILE A 26 17.02 14.17 30.71
CA ILE A 26 15.95 14.68 29.84
C ILE A 26 16.50 15.15 28.48
N THR A 27 17.58 15.92 28.48
CA THR A 27 18.25 16.44 27.28
C THR A 27 18.77 15.32 26.38
N GLU A 28 19.36 14.28 26.96
CA GLU A 28 19.92 13.15 26.21
C GLU A 28 18.81 12.22 25.67
N MET A 29 17.73 12.04 26.43
CA MET A 29 16.54 11.33 25.94
C MET A 29 15.91 12.04 24.74
N ALA A 30 15.84 13.38 24.76
CA ALA A 30 15.29 14.16 23.64
C ALA A 30 16.15 14.00 22.38
N LYS A 31 17.49 14.06 22.51
CA LYS A 31 18.42 13.80 21.40
C LYS A 31 18.27 12.38 20.86
N PHE A 32 18.23 11.38 21.74
CA PHE A 32 18.08 9.98 21.36
C PHE A 32 16.79 9.75 20.58
N ALA A 33 15.66 10.26 21.06
CA ALA A 33 14.38 10.19 20.37
C ALA A 33 14.40 10.90 19.01
N CYS A 34 14.98 12.10 18.95
CA CYS A 34 15.11 12.88 17.71
C CYS A 34 15.91 12.11 16.64
N ILE A 35 17.05 11.54 17.03
CA ILE A 35 17.87 10.69 16.13
C ILE A 35 17.06 9.48 15.66
N SER A 36 16.37 8.78 16.56
CA SER A 36 15.52 7.64 16.19
C SER A 36 14.45 8.03 15.17
N PHE A 37 13.75 9.16 15.35
CA PHE A 37 12.73 9.60 14.41
C PHE A 37 13.31 9.99 13.04
N ILE A 38 14.48 10.65 13.00
CA ILE A 38 15.19 10.95 11.75
C ILE A 38 15.59 9.66 11.02
N VAL A 39 16.19 8.70 11.72
CA VAL A 39 16.58 7.41 11.12
C VAL A 39 15.35 6.66 10.61
N ALA A 40 14.26 6.62 11.38
CA ALA A 40 13.01 6.00 10.94
C ALA A 40 12.40 6.70 9.71
N TYR A 41 12.51 8.02 9.61
CA TYR A 41 12.07 8.79 8.45
C TYR A 41 12.91 8.47 7.21
N LEU A 42 14.25 8.44 7.34
CA LEU A 42 15.14 8.07 6.24
C LEU A 42 14.87 6.64 5.74
N LEU A 43 14.65 5.69 6.64
CA LEU A 43 14.25 4.32 6.27
C LEU A 43 12.87 4.28 5.59
N ASN A 44 11.94 5.16 5.97
CA ASN A 44 10.63 5.24 5.35
C ASN A 44 10.72 5.73 3.89
N LEU A 45 11.67 6.61 3.56
CA LEU A 45 11.90 7.04 2.17
C LEU A 45 12.37 5.89 1.27
N LEU A 46 13.02 4.87 1.83
CA LEU A 46 13.40 3.68 1.07
C LEU A 46 12.19 2.85 0.60
N TYR A 47 10.98 3.08 1.13
CA TYR A 47 9.76 2.41 0.65
C TYR A 47 9.44 2.73 -0.81
N PHE A 48 9.80 3.92 -1.31
CA PHE A 48 9.57 4.29 -2.70
C PHE A 48 10.34 3.38 -3.68
N SER A 49 11.50 2.88 -3.25
CA SER A 49 12.31 1.93 -4.02
C SER A 49 11.71 0.53 -4.09
N CYS A 50 10.73 0.21 -3.24
CA CYS A 50 10.02 -1.08 -3.23
C CYS A 50 8.83 -1.13 -4.20
N SER A 51 8.74 -0.19 -5.15
CA SER A 51 7.61 -0.10 -6.08
C SER A 51 7.52 -1.33 -6.98
N CYS A 52 6.29 -1.81 -7.21
CA CYS A 52 6.00 -2.92 -8.11
C CYS A 52 5.38 -2.41 -9.42
N GLU A 53 5.57 -3.18 -10.49
CA GLU A 53 4.92 -2.94 -11.78
C GLU A 53 3.38 -2.98 -11.66
N VAL A 54 2.75 -2.10 -12.45
CA VAL A 54 1.30 -2.03 -12.57
C VAL A 54 0.79 -3.32 -13.18
N LEU A 55 -0.24 -3.93 -12.57
CA LEU A 55 -0.90 -5.11 -13.13
C LEU A 55 -1.36 -4.80 -14.55
N ARG A 56 -0.91 -5.57 -15.54
CA ARG A 56 -1.29 -5.41 -16.95
C ARG A 56 -2.68 -6.01 -17.16
N VAL A 57 -3.67 -5.15 -17.23
CA VAL A 57 -5.07 -5.50 -17.49
C VAL A 57 -5.47 -4.91 -18.83
N ALA A 58 -5.93 -5.77 -19.73
CA ALA A 58 -6.34 -5.38 -21.06
C ALA A 58 -7.45 -4.32 -21.01
N GLY A 59 -7.29 -3.25 -21.79
CA GLY A 59 -8.20 -2.11 -21.84
C GLY A 59 -7.99 -1.08 -20.72
N LEU A 60 -7.37 -1.44 -19.60
CA LEU A 60 -7.12 -0.51 -18.49
C LEU A 60 -5.68 0.00 -18.48
N THR A 61 -4.73 -0.92 -18.35
CA THR A 61 -3.29 -0.62 -18.18
C THR A 61 -2.44 -1.23 -19.28
N ALA A 62 -3.02 -2.09 -20.12
CA ALA A 62 -2.40 -2.61 -21.34
C ALA A 62 -3.40 -2.52 -22.51
N PRO A 63 -2.97 -2.17 -23.73
CA PRO A 63 -3.86 -2.14 -24.89
C PRO A 63 -4.25 -3.55 -25.32
N TYR A 64 -5.46 -3.70 -25.84
CA TYR A 64 -5.82 -4.82 -26.69
C TYR A 64 -5.13 -4.60 -28.06
N SER A 65 -3.99 -5.25 -28.28
CA SER A 65 -3.33 -5.30 -29.61
C SER A 65 -2.82 -3.97 -30.20
N GLY A 66 -2.11 -3.15 -29.42
CA GLY A 66 -1.23 -2.09 -29.94
C GLY A 66 -1.87 -0.79 -30.44
N LEU A 67 -3.21 -0.66 -30.45
CA LEU A 67 -3.87 0.61 -30.80
C LEU A 67 -4.14 1.47 -29.55
N VAL A 68 -3.39 2.56 -29.46
CA VAL A 68 -3.54 3.60 -28.44
C VAL A 68 -4.87 4.32 -28.64
N THR A 69 -5.76 4.24 -27.66
CA THR A 69 -6.76 5.30 -27.44
C THR A 69 -6.50 5.91 -26.08
N LYS A 70 -5.68 6.98 -26.08
CA LYS A 70 -5.63 7.95 -24.99
C LYS A 70 -7.03 8.53 -24.82
N HIS A 71 -7.53 8.49 -23.58
CA HIS A 71 -8.58 9.35 -23.05
C HIS A 71 -9.77 9.60 -24.01
N LEU A 72 -10.76 8.69 -24.02
CA LEU A 72 -12.11 9.11 -24.36
C LEU A 72 -13.15 8.40 -23.49
N SER A 73 -13.89 9.24 -22.77
CA SER A 73 -14.94 8.93 -21.83
C SER A 73 -16.08 8.12 -22.46
N SER A 74 -16.08 6.80 -22.26
CA SER A 74 -17.30 6.00 -22.10
C SER A 74 -16.91 4.59 -21.62
N SER A 75 -17.40 4.18 -20.44
CA SER A 75 -17.02 2.93 -19.75
C SER A 75 -17.24 1.64 -20.57
N LYS A 76 -17.96 1.71 -21.70
CA LYS A 76 -18.32 0.57 -22.54
C LYS A 76 -17.28 0.28 -23.64
N HIS A 77 -16.54 1.27 -24.11
CA HIS A 77 -15.59 1.13 -25.23
C HIS A 77 -14.15 0.77 -24.81
N ILE A 78 -13.85 0.84 -23.51
CA ILE A 78 -12.51 0.59 -22.96
C ILE A 78 -12.12 -0.90 -23.01
N TYR A 79 -13.11 -1.81 -22.98
CA TYR A 79 -12.89 -3.25 -22.88
C TYR A 79 -13.15 -4.02 -24.19
N THR A 80 -13.67 -3.34 -25.22
CA THR A 80 -14.06 -3.95 -26.49
C THR A 80 -12.99 -3.76 -27.54
N ALA A 81 -12.56 -4.85 -28.16
CA ALA A 81 -11.61 -4.89 -29.28
C ALA A 81 -12.17 -5.80 -30.38
N SER A 82 -11.59 -5.74 -31.59
CA SER A 82 -12.01 -6.61 -32.70
C SER A 82 -11.99 -8.10 -32.33
N CYS A 83 -11.01 -8.52 -31.53
CA CYS A 83 -10.83 -9.89 -31.09
C CYS A 83 -11.89 -10.40 -30.07
N ASN A 84 -12.69 -9.53 -29.44
CA ASN A 84 -13.74 -9.92 -28.49
C ASN A 84 -15.14 -9.36 -28.85
N ALA A 85 -15.27 -8.74 -30.02
CA ALA A 85 -16.50 -8.12 -30.49
C ALA A 85 -17.66 -9.13 -30.64
N GLU A 86 -17.35 -10.37 -31.00
CA GLU A 86 -18.34 -11.44 -31.23
C GLU A 86 -18.93 -12.01 -29.94
N CYS A 87 -18.32 -11.76 -28.77
CA CYS A 87 -18.65 -12.47 -27.55
C CYS A 87 -19.73 -11.79 -26.67
N SER A 88 -20.23 -10.61 -27.04
CA SER A 88 -21.28 -9.86 -26.29
C SER A 88 -21.02 -9.79 -24.78
N CYS A 89 -19.79 -9.46 -24.39
CA CYS A 89 -19.35 -9.54 -23.00
C CYS A 89 -20.06 -8.57 -22.05
N LYS A 90 -20.38 -9.06 -20.83
CA LYS A 90 -20.93 -8.24 -19.75
C LYS A 90 -19.83 -7.45 -19.05
N VAL A 91 -19.90 -6.12 -19.11
CA VAL A 91 -18.87 -5.20 -18.57
C VAL A 91 -18.75 -5.28 -17.03
N ASP A 92 -19.88 -5.53 -16.35
CA ASP A 92 -19.96 -5.62 -14.89
C ASP A 92 -19.43 -6.95 -14.31
N GLN A 93 -19.22 -7.96 -15.15
CA GLN A 93 -18.70 -9.25 -14.70
C GLN A 93 -17.19 -9.16 -14.42
N TRP A 94 -16.76 -9.78 -13.33
CA TRP A 94 -15.36 -9.83 -12.92
C TRP A 94 -14.98 -11.27 -12.58
N ASP A 95 -14.29 -11.91 -13.52
CA ASP A 95 -13.79 -13.28 -13.38
C ASP A 95 -12.45 -13.39 -14.14
N PRO A 96 -11.37 -12.81 -13.60
CA PRO A 96 -10.17 -12.54 -14.36
C PRO A 96 -9.48 -13.81 -14.83
N VAL A 97 -8.90 -13.74 -16.04
CA VAL A 97 -8.06 -14.80 -16.61
C VAL A 97 -6.72 -14.22 -17.03
N CYS A 98 -5.65 -15.01 -16.88
CA CYS A 98 -4.32 -14.65 -17.34
C CYS A 98 -4.08 -15.35 -18.68
N GLY A 99 -3.91 -14.56 -19.75
CA GLY A 99 -3.51 -15.10 -21.04
C GLY A 99 -2.03 -15.47 -21.06
N ASP A 100 -1.64 -16.40 -21.93
CA ASP A 100 -0.24 -16.81 -22.12
C ASP A 100 0.68 -15.65 -22.55
N ASN A 101 0.09 -14.55 -23.05
CA ASN A 101 0.80 -13.31 -23.36
C ASN A 101 1.12 -12.44 -22.12
N GLY A 102 0.86 -12.93 -20.90
CA GLY A 102 1.13 -12.23 -19.65
C GLY A 102 0.20 -11.06 -19.36
N ILE A 103 -0.93 -10.94 -20.09
CA ILE A 103 -1.95 -9.91 -19.87
C ILE A 103 -3.16 -10.50 -19.16
N THR A 104 -3.65 -9.79 -18.15
CA THR A 104 -4.88 -10.15 -17.43
C THR A 104 -6.09 -9.59 -18.17
N TYR A 105 -7.08 -10.43 -18.42
CA TYR A 105 -8.36 -10.04 -19.00
C TYR A 105 -9.44 -10.08 -17.92
N THR A 106 -10.44 -9.21 -18.02
CA THR A 106 -11.46 -9.10 -16.97
C THR A 106 -12.40 -10.30 -16.89
N THR A 107 -12.56 -11.02 -18.02
CA THR A 107 -13.21 -12.35 -18.13
C THR A 107 -12.60 -13.13 -19.30
N ALA A 108 -12.85 -14.44 -19.37
CA ALA A 108 -12.53 -15.26 -20.54
C ALA A 108 -13.20 -14.76 -21.85
N CYS A 109 -14.41 -14.19 -21.75
CA CYS A 109 -15.10 -13.54 -22.86
C CYS A 109 -14.29 -12.35 -23.41
N PHE A 110 -13.79 -11.50 -22.51
CA PHE A 110 -12.96 -10.37 -22.90
C PHE A 110 -11.58 -10.77 -23.45
N ALA A 111 -11.13 -12.00 -23.20
CA ALA A 111 -9.96 -12.62 -23.84
C ALA A 111 -10.28 -13.28 -25.20
N GLY A 112 -11.57 -13.33 -25.60
CA GLY A 112 -12.02 -13.95 -26.85
C GLY A 112 -12.00 -15.49 -26.83
N CYS A 113 -12.01 -16.13 -25.66
CA CYS A 113 -11.93 -17.59 -25.55
C CYS A 113 -13.24 -18.28 -25.93
N ARG A 114 -13.16 -19.39 -26.68
CA ARG A 114 -14.33 -20.12 -27.20
C ARG A 114 -14.61 -21.44 -26.50
N SER A 115 -13.60 -22.05 -25.88
CA SER A 115 -13.75 -23.31 -25.15
C SER A 115 -13.00 -23.27 -23.82
N SER A 116 -13.38 -24.17 -22.91
CA SER A 116 -12.74 -24.33 -21.61
C SER A 116 -12.61 -25.81 -21.26
N SER A 117 -11.53 -26.16 -20.59
CA SER A 117 -11.24 -27.50 -20.08
C SER A 117 -10.82 -27.45 -18.61
N GLY A 118 -11.04 -28.54 -17.88
CA GLY A 118 -10.71 -28.65 -16.45
C GLY A 118 -11.84 -28.22 -15.50
N THR A 119 -11.55 -28.27 -14.20
CA THR A 119 -12.51 -27.95 -13.13
C THR A 119 -11.85 -27.12 -12.02
N GLY A 120 -12.64 -26.25 -11.39
CA GLY A 120 -12.20 -25.43 -10.26
C GLY A 120 -11.01 -24.53 -10.61
N ARG A 121 -9.93 -24.64 -9.82
CA ARG A 121 -8.71 -23.81 -9.99
C ARG A 121 -7.85 -24.19 -11.19
N ASN A 122 -8.02 -25.40 -11.74
CA ASN A 122 -7.25 -25.90 -12.87
C ASN A 122 -8.01 -25.69 -14.20
N MET A 123 -8.93 -24.73 -14.23
CA MET A 123 -9.70 -24.39 -15.42
C MET A 123 -8.80 -23.61 -16.40
N VAL A 124 -8.75 -24.10 -17.63
CA VAL A 124 -8.00 -23.51 -18.74
C VAL A 124 -8.97 -23.17 -19.87
N PHE A 125 -8.85 -21.97 -20.41
CA PHE A 125 -9.61 -21.47 -21.53
C PHE A 125 -8.75 -21.56 -22.79
N HIS A 126 -9.35 -21.94 -23.91
CA HIS A 126 -8.66 -22.19 -25.18
C HIS A 126 -9.30 -21.37 -26.31
N ASN A 127 -8.54 -21.25 -27.41
CA ASN A 127 -8.93 -20.51 -28.61
C ASN A 127 -9.29 -19.07 -28.27
N CYS A 128 -8.37 -18.38 -27.60
CA CYS A 128 -8.55 -17.02 -27.10
C CYS A 128 -8.02 -16.01 -28.13
N SER A 129 -8.91 -15.46 -28.95
CA SER A 129 -8.54 -14.58 -30.06
C SER A 129 -7.82 -13.28 -29.66
N CYS A 130 -8.00 -12.78 -28.42
CA CYS A 130 -7.26 -11.60 -27.94
C CYS A 130 -5.89 -11.93 -27.35
N VAL A 131 -5.60 -13.21 -27.11
CA VAL A 131 -4.29 -13.68 -26.62
C VAL A 131 -3.35 -13.98 -27.80
N GLU A 132 -3.92 -14.28 -28.98
CA GLU A 132 -3.19 -14.52 -30.24
C GLU A 132 -2.55 -13.24 -30.79
N GLY A 133 -1.29 -12.99 -30.42
CA GLY A 133 -0.40 -12.11 -31.18
C GLY A 133 0.73 -11.46 -30.40
N GLN A 134 1.96 -11.97 -30.58
CA GLN A 134 3.05 -11.08 -31.03
C GLN A 134 4.07 -11.73 -31.96
N GLU A 135 4.46 -13.02 -31.88
CA GLU A 135 5.30 -13.65 -32.94
C GLU A 135 5.06 -15.17 -33.06
N LEU A 136 4.99 -15.66 -34.31
CA LEU A 136 4.92 -17.06 -34.75
C LEU A 136 3.73 -17.89 -34.21
N GLY A 137 2.73 -18.09 -35.08
CA GLY A 137 1.55 -18.95 -34.88
C GLY A 137 1.87 -20.43 -34.63
N LEU A 138 2.42 -20.74 -33.46
CA LEU A 138 2.80 -22.09 -33.02
C LEU A 138 2.38 -22.41 -31.57
N GLY A 139 1.66 -21.52 -30.90
CA GLY A 139 1.11 -21.76 -29.56
C GLY A 139 -0.41 -21.79 -29.56
N ASN A 140 -1.00 -22.81 -28.92
CA ASN A 140 -2.42 -22.79 -28.57
C ASN A 140 -2.69 -21.59 -27.67
N SER A 141 -3.44 -20.60 -28.14
CA SER A 141 -3.80 -19.45 -27.33
C SER A 141 -4.66 -19.86 -26.15
N SER A 142 -4.08 -19.83 -24.97
CA SER A 142 -4.78 -20.22 -23.75
C SER A 142 -4.74 -19.13 -22.70
N ALA A 143 -5.70 -19.24 -21.79
CA ALA A 143 -5.74 -18.41 -20.60
C ALA A 143 -6.12 -19.27 -19.41
N VAL A 144 -5.49 -19.02 -18.27
CA VAL A 144 -5.75 -19.72 -17.01
C VAL A 144 -6.58 -18.84 -16.09
N LEU A 145 -7.37 -19.45 -15.20
CA LEU A 145 -8.15 -18.72 -14.21
C LEU A 145 -7.23 -17.92 -13.27
N GLY A 146 -7.59 -16.65 -13.03
CA GLY A 146 -6.89 -15.75 -12.12
C GLY A 146 -6.16 -14.59 -12.81
N GLN A 147 -5.52 -13.75 -12.00
CA GLN A 147 -4.70 -12.64 -12.49
C GLN A 147 -3.28 -13.15 -12.80
N CYS A 148 -2.60 -12.52 -13.76
CA CYS A 148 -1.22 -12.88 -14.06
C CYS A 148 -0.30 -12.65 -12.87
N GLN A 149 0.59 -13.61 -12.63
CA GLN A 149 1.53 -13.57 -11.52
C GLN A 149 2.59 -12.49 -11.75
N ARG A 150 2.84 -11.67 -10.73
CA ARG A 150 3.87 -10.62 -10.75
C ARG A 150 5.08 -11.08 -9.95
N GLU A 151 6.04 -11.75 -10.59
CA GLU A 151 7.22 -12.30 -9.92
C GLU A 151 8.06 -11.24 -9.21
N SER A 152 8.21 -10.05 -9.81
CA SER A 152 8.90 -8.91 -9.21
C SER A 152 8.23 -8.46 -7.91
N CYS A 153 6.89 -8.49 -7.84
CA CYS A 153 6.12 -8.17 -6.63
C CYS A 153 6.39 -9.17 -5.50
N ALA A 154 6.41 -10.46 -5.84
CA ALA A 154 6.61 -11.52 -4.85
C ALA A 154 7.99 -11.43 -4.19
N LYS A 155 9.01 -11.02 -4.96
CA LYS A 155 10.37 -10.78 -4.46
C LYS A 155 10.50 -9.47 -3.66
N ALA A 156 9.80 -8.42 -4.07
CA ALA A 156 9.83 -7.12 -3.36
C ALA A 156 9.06 -7.12 -2.03
N PHE A 157 8.02 -7.96 -1.91
CA PHE A 157 7.17 -8.03 -0.72
C PHE A 157 7.92 -8.34 0.60
N PRO A 158 8.77 -9.39 0.71
CA PRO A 158 9.52 -9.65 1.94
C PRO A 158 10.50 -8.52 2.29
N TYR A 159 11.10 -7.87 1.30
CA TYR A 159 11.97 -6.71 1.51
C TYR A 159 11.20 -5.52 2.09
N PHE A 160 10.03 -5.21 1.52
CA PHE A 160 9.13 -4.19 2.05
C PHE A 160 8.71 -4.51 3.50
N LEU A 161 8.34 -5.76 3.79
CA LEU A 161 7.95 -6.18 5.14
C LEU A 161 9.11 -6.05 6.14
N ALA A 162 10.34 -6.43 5.75
CA ALA A 162 11.52 -6.27 6.58
C ALA A 162 11.81 -4.80 6.89
N LEU A 163 11.76 -3.93 5.87
CA LEU A 163 11.97 -2.49 6.04
C LEU A 163 10.85 -1.84 6.87
N GLN A 164 9.61 -2.30 6.72
CA GLN A 164 8.48 -1.89 7.56
C GLN A 164 8.72 -2.25 9.03
N THR A 165 9.21 -3.45 9.26
CA THR A 165 9.51 -3.98 10.59
C THR A 165 10.65 -3.19 11.25
N ALA A 166 11.74 -2.95 10.53
CA ALA A 166 12.88 -2.16 11.00
C ALA A 166 12.47 -0.71 11.35
N CYS A 167 11.67 -0.07 10.48
CA CYS A 167 11.17 1.28 10.74
C CYS A 167 10.30 1.33 12.01
N ALA A 168 9.38 0.38 12.18
CA ALA A 168 8.53 0.31 13.37
C ALA A 168 9.32 0.08 14.66
N PHE A 169 10.34 -0.77 14.61
CA PHE A 169 11.26 -0.99 15.72
C PHE A 169 11.97 0.30 16.15
N ILE A 170 12.52 1.06 15.19
CA ILE A 170 13.24 2.32 15.47
C ILE A 170 12.28 3.41 15.98
N LEU A 171 11.06 3.48 15.44
CA LEU A 171 10.03 4.37 15.98
C LEU A 171 9.68 4.02 17.43
N ALA A 172 9.57 2.72 17.76
CA ALA A 172 9.30 2.27 19.12
C ALA A 172 10.46 2.60 20.08
N LEU A 173 11.71 2.45 19.62
CA LEU A 173 12.90 2.85 20.37
C LEU A 173 12.88 4.34 20.75
N GLY A 174 12.51 5.22 19.81
CA GLY A 174 12.37 6.67 20.04
C GLY A 174 11.06 7.08 20.76
N GLY A 175 10.05 6.22 20.72
CA GLY A 175 8.79 6.40 21.43
C GLY A 175 8.97 6.35 22.95
N THR A 176 9.68 5.33 23.45
CA THR A 176 9.92 5.18 24.90
C THR A 176 10.54 6.40 25.59
N PRO A 177 11.66 6.99 25.12
CA PRO A 177 12.22 8.21 25.71
C PRO A 177 11.25 9.39 25.61
N THR A 178 10.43 9.48 24.56
CA THR A 178 9.42 10.54 24.41
C THR A 178 8.35 10.45 25.50
N TYR A 179 7.78 9.26 25.74
CA TYR A 179 6.86 9.01 26.85
C TYR A 179 7.51 9.28 28.22
N MET A 180 8.78 8.92 28.39
CA MET A 180 9.52 9.18 29.63
C MET A 180 9.75 10.68 29.88
N ILE A 181 10.00 11.47 28.83
CA ILE A 181 10.10 12.93 28.94
C ILE A 181 8.76 13.51 29.40
N MET A 182 7.64 13.07 28.83
CA MET A 182 6.32 13.51 29.26
C MET A 182 6.11 13.24 30.76
N PHE A 183 6.34 12.00 31.23
CA PHE A 183 6.16 11.66 32.64
C PHE A 183 7.09 12.41 33.59
N ARG A 184 8.29 12.82 33.15
CA ARG A 184 9.21 13.64 33.95
C ARG A 184 8.86 15.14 33.92
N SER A 185 8.04 15.57 32.98
CA SER A 185 7.66 16.98 32.81
C SER A 185 6.37 17.36 33.54
N VAL A 186 5.58 16.37 33.96
CA VAL A 186 4.31 16.56 34.68
C VAL A 186 4.42 16.09 36.14
N SER A 187 3.65 16.73 37.03
CA SER A 187 3.57 16.31 38.43
C SER A 187 3.02 14.88 38.55
N PRO A 188 3.40 14.13 39.61
CA PRO A 188 2.97 12.74 39.80
C PRO A 188 1.45 12.54 39.70
N ASP A 189 0.66 13.47 40.23
CA ASP A 189 -0.80 13.40 40.28
C ASP A 189 -1.47 13.62 38.92
N LEU A 190 -0.76 14.25 37.96
CA LEU A 190 -1.30 14.59 36.63
C LEU A 190 -0.85 13.65 35.51
N LYS A 191 -0.08 12.59 35.82
CA LYS A 191 0.48 11.68 34.80
C LYS A 191 -0.61 10.95 34.00
N SER A 192 -1.60 10.40 34.67
CA SER A 192 -2.71 9.70 34.02
C SER A 192 -3.56 10.65 33.16
N PHE A 193 -3.71 11.90 33.60
CA PHE A 193 -4.40 12.94 32.84
C PHE A 193 -3.63 13.31 31.57
N ALA A 194 -2.30 13.47 31.66
CA ALA A 194 -1.44 13.74 30.51
C ALA A 194 -1.52 12.63 29.44
N VAL A 195 -1.43 11.36 29.85
CA VAL A 195 -1.61 10.20 28.94
C VAL A 195 -3.00 10.20 28.31
N GLY A 196 -4.03 10.57 29.08
CA GLY A 196 -5.41 10.71 28.60
C GLY A 196 -5.52 11.75 27.48
N ILE A 197 -4.95 12.95 27.68
CA ILE A 197 -4.92 14.01 26.66
C ILE A 197 -4.14 13.58 25.43
N GLU A 198 -2.95 13.00 25.60
CA GLU A 198 -2.13 12.50 24.49
C GLU A 198 -2.91 11.47 23.66
N THR A 199 -3.53 10.49 24.32
CA THR A 199 -4.30 9.44 23.67
C THR A 199 -5.52 10.00 22.95
N LEU A 200 -6.27 10.90 23.60
CA LEU A 200 -7.42 11.56 23.00
C LEU A 200 -7.00 12.37 21.76
N GLY A 201 -5.95 13.18 21.88
CA GLY A 201 -5.40 13.97 20.77
C GLY A 201 -4.96 13.09 19.61
N GLY A 202 -4.25 12.00 19.88
CA GLY A 202 -3.83 11.03 18.86
C GLY A 202 -5.03 10.38 18.14
N ARG A 203 -6.12 10.09 18.84
CA ARG A 203 -7.34 9.53 18.23
C ARG A 203 -8.10 10.58 17.41
N VAL A 204 -8.27 11.79 17.92
CA VAL A 204 -9.05 12.84 17.25
C VAL A 204 -8.30 13.38 16.03
N LEU A 205 -6.99 13.66 16.16
CA LEU A 205 -6.20 14.26 15.09
C LEU A 205 -5.65 13.26 14.07
N GLY A 206 -5.45 12.00 14.49
CA GLY A 206 -4.89 10.96 13.65
C GLY A 206 -5.85 9.80 13.42
N GLY A 207 -6.29 9.14 14.49
CA GLY A 207 -7.04 7.89 14.42
C GLY A 207 -8.37 7.96 13.64
N LEU A 208 -9.17 9.00 13.88
CA LEU A 208 -10.46 9.23 13.21
C LEU A 208 -10.30 9.72 11.76
N PRO A 209 -9.47 10.74 11.45
CA PRO A 209 -9.33 11.21 10.08
C PRO A 209 -8.53 10.24 9.19
N ALA A 210 -7.63 9.42 9.76
CA ALA A 210 -6.78 8.51 8.97
C ALA A 210 -7.55 7.62 7.99
N PRO A 211 -8.54 6.81 8.42
CA PRO A 211 -9.33 6.00 7.49
C PRO A 211 -10.06 6.82 6.42
N ILE A 212 -10.46 8.06 6.73
CA ILE A 212 -11.22 8.92 5.81
C ILE A 212 -10.31 9.39 4.67
N TYR A 213 -9.17 10.02 4.98
CA TYR A 213 -8.30 10.54 3.93
C TYR A 213 -7.51 9.43 3.23
N PHE A 214 -7.07 8.37 3.94
CA PHE A 214 -6.43 7.23 3.28
C PHE A 214 -7.44 6.49 2.41
N GLY A 215 -8.68 6.31 2.86
CA GLY A 215 -9.75 5.72 2.05
C GLY A 215 -10.00 6.54 0.78
N ALA A 216 -10.18 7.86 0.90
CA ALA A 216 -10.39 8.73 -0.25
C ALA A 216 -9.19 8.74 -1.23
N LEU A 217 -7.95 8.64 -0.73
CA LEU A 217 -6.77 8.54 -1.59
C LEU A 217 -6.68 7.20 -2.33
N ILE A 218 -6.99 6.10 -1.65
CA ILE A 218 -7.03 4.76 -2.25
C ILE A 218 -8.11 4.70 -3.35
N ASP A 219 -9.27 5.28 -3.09
CA ASP A 219 -10.38 5.32 -4.05
C ASP A 219 -10.05 6.13 -5.30
N LYS A 220 -9.21 7.18 -5.18
CA LYS A 220 -8.75 7.98 -6.34
C LYS A 220 -7.92 7.17 -7.33
N THR A 221 -7.18 6.18 -6.87
CA THR A 221 -6.33 5.35 -7.74
C THR A 221 -7.07 4.14 -8.30
N CYS A 222 -8.39 4.08 -8.12
CA CYS A 222 -9.21 2.99 -8.63
C CYS A 222 -9.41 3.09 -10.15
N LEU A 223 -8.99 2.05 -10.88
CA LEU A 223 -9.17 1.94 -12.33
C LEU A 223 -10.47 1.22 -12.71
N LYS A 224 -10.95 0.29 -11.87
CA LYS A 224 -12.23 -0.41 -12.10
C LYS A 224 -12.98 -0.63 -10.80
N TRP A 225 -14.13 0.05 -10.69
CA TRP A 225 -15.10 -0.18 -9.62
C TRP A 225 -15.85 -1.49 -9.84
N GLY A 226 -16.08 -2.24 -8.77
CA GLY A 226 -17.07 -3.32 -8.80
C GLY A 226 -18.49 -2.75 -8.76
N THR A 227 -19.48 -3.48 -9.26
CA THR A 227 -20.90 -3.11 -9.18
C THR A 227 -21.60 -4.03 -8.18
N LYS A 228 -22.39 -3.48 -7.26
CA LYS A 228 -23.25 -4.26 -6.34
C LYS A 228 -24.54 -4.66 -7.06
N GLY A 229 -25.25 -5.68 -6.56
CA GLY A 229 -26.54 -6.11 -7.13
C GLY A 229 -27.62 -5.02 -7.21
N CYS A 230 -27.48 -3.94 -6.43
CA CYS A 230 -28.35 -2.76 -6.48
C CYS A 230 -27.89 -1.65 -7.45
N GLY A 231 -26.90 -1.93 -8.31
CA GLY A 231 -26.39 -0.99 -9.32
C GLY A 231 -25.45 0.10 -8.77
N ARG A 232 -25.16 0.11 -7.46
CA ARG A 232 -24.19 1.05 -6.85
C ARG A 232 -22.77 0.51 -6.94
N SER A 233 -21.78 1.41 -6.96
CA SER A 233 -20.36 1.06 -6.86
C SER A 233 -20.08 0.27 -5.58
N GLY A 234 -19.32 -0.81 -5.73
CA GLY A 234 -18.81 -1.70 -4.71
C GLY A 234 -17.33 -1.47 -4.43
N SER A 235 -16.63 -2.52 -4.00
CA SER A 235 -15.17 -2.46 -3.82
C SER A 235 -14.46 -2.31 -5.17
N CYS A 236 -13.38 -1.53 -5.20
CA CYS A 236 -12.53 -1.44 -6.37
C CYS A 236 -11.81 -2.77 -6.64
N ARG A 237 -11.76 -3.16 -7.93
CA ARG A 237 -11.19 -4.44 -8.40
C ARG A 237 -9.74 -4.30 -8.85
N VAL A 238 -9.39 -3.15 -9.44
CA VAL A 238 -8.07 -2.87 -9.99
C VAL A 238 -7.67 -1.46 -9.61
N TYR A 239 -6.49 -1.31 -9.02
CA TYR A 239 -5.90 -0.03 -8.69
C TYR A 239 -4.66 0.22 -9.58
N ASP A 240 -4.41 1.47 -9.93
CA ASP A 240 -3.11 1.86 -10.46
C ASP A 240 -2.08 1.73 -9.35
N THR A 241 -1.22 0.70 -9.44
CA THR A 241 -0.27 0.39 -8.37
C THR A 241 0.78 1.48 -8.20
N LYS A 242 1.15 2.19 -9.27
CA LYS A 242 2.19 3.24 -9.23
C LYS A 242 1.64 4.50 -8.60
N GLU A 243 0.47 4.94 -9.05
CA GLU A 243 -0.21 6.08 -8.44
C GLU A 243 -0.54 5.81 -6.98
N PHE A 244 -1.10 4.63 -6.68
CA PHE A 244 -1.40 4.18 -5.31
C PHE A 244 -0.17 4.27 -4.42
N THR A 245 0.95 3.70 -4.86
CA THR A 245 2.20 3.72 -4.09
C THR A 245 2.67 5.15 -3.84
N ASN A 246 2.65 6.00 -4.86
CA ASN A 246 3.10 7.38 -4.75
C ASN A 246 2.22 8.22 -3.80
N VAL A 247 0.89 8.14 -3.93
CA VAL A 247 -0.01 8.94 -3.07
C VAL A 247 -0.01 8.42 -1.64
N TYR A 248 0.00 7.09 -1.45
CA TYR A 248 -0.04 6.48 -0.14
C TYR A 248 1.27 6.70 0.63
N LEU A 249 2.42 6.36 0.01
CA LEU A 249 3.73 6.58 0.62
C LEU A 249 4.08 8.06 0.71
N GLY A 250 3.70 8.86 -0.28
CA GLY A 250 3.88 10.31 -0.30
C GLY A 250 3.20 10.99 0.88
N LEU A 251 1.95 10.63 1.17
CA LEU A 251 1.26 11.17 2.33
C LEU A 251 1.90 10.74 3.64
N ILE A 252 2.29 9.46 3.77
CA ILE A 252 2.98 8.96 4.97
C ILE A 252 4.30 9.72 5.18
N ALA A 253 5.09 9.90 4.12
CA ALA A 253 6.35 10.62 4.18
C ALA A 253 6.12 12.10 4.53
N GLY A 254 5.12 12.75 3.95
CA GLY A 254 4.77 14.15 4.25
C GLY A 254 4.35 14.35 5.71
N LEU A 255 3.43 13.52 6.21
CA LEU A 255 2.98 13.57 7.61
C LEU A 255 4.14 13.30 8.57
N ARG A 256 4.99 12.30 8.27
CA ARG A 256 6.16 11.99 9.10
C ARG A 256 7.21 13.09 9.06
N ALA A 257 7.44 13.73 7.92
CA ALA A 257 8.34 14.88 7.80
C ALA A 257 7.85 16.03 8.70
N GLY A 258 6.55 16.36 8.65
CA GLY A 258 5.94 17.35 9.53
C GLY A 258 6.14 17.01 11.01
N CYS A 259 5.86 15.76 11.42
CA CYS A 259 6.10 15.32 12.80
C CYS A 259 7.58 15.38 13.20
N CYS A 260 8.51 15.00 12.32
CA CYS A 260 9.94 15.09 12.58
C CYS A 260 10.39 16.54 12.78
N LEU A 261 9.91 17.47 11.94
CA LEU A 261 10.21 18.90 12.07
C LEU A 261 9.70 19.46 13.41
N LEU A 262 8.45 19.15 13.77
CA LEU A 262 7.87 19.56 15.06
C LEU A 262 8.68 18.97 16.23
N TYR A 263 9.09 17.71 16.13
CA TYR A 263 9.89 17.08 17.17
C TYR A 263 11.29 17.67 17.31
N ILE A 264 11.93 18.04 16.19
CA ILE A 264 13.23 18.75 16.20
C ILE A 264 13.09 20.08 16.93
N VAL A 265 12.05 20.86 16.63
CA VAL A 265 11.76 22.13 17.32
C VAL A 265 11.56 21.90 18.82
N LEU A 266 10.73 20.93 19.20
CA LEU A 266 10.51 20.57 20.61
C LEU A 266 11.80 20.13 21.30
N SER A 267 12.62 19.32 20.64
CA SER A 267 13.91 18.86 21.16
C SER A 267 14.86 20.03 21.42
N VAL A 268 14.92 21.01 20.51
CA VAL A 268 15.72 22.23 20.69
C VAL A 268 15.20 23.07 21.88
N LEU A 269 13.88 23.21 22.03
CA LEU A 269 13.28 23.94 23.16
C LEU A 269 13.55 23.25 24.49
N ILE A 270 13.44 21.92 24.55
CA ILE A 270 13.76 21.12 25.75
C ILE A 270 15.23 21.30 26.09
N VAL A 271 16.14 21.16 25.12
CA VAL A 271 17.57 21.33 25.35
C VAL A 271 17.88 22.74 25.87
N ARG A 272 17.24 23.78 25.34
CA ARG A 272 17.43 25.17 25.82
C ARG A 272 16.92 25.41 27.23
N ARG A 273 15.83 24.74 27.63
CA ARG A 273 15.22 24.91 28.96
C ARG A 273 16.00 24.19 30.07
N PHE A 274 16.64 23.06 29.74
CA PHE A 274 17.37 22.22 30.70
C PHE A 274 18.90 22.33 30.56
N LYS A 275 19.38 23.36 29.85
CA LYS A 275 20.80 23.75 29.80
C LYS A 275 21.05 24.84 30.83
#